data_AF-A0A377BZW3-F1
#
_entry.id   AF-A0A377BZW3-F1
#
_cell.length_a   1.000
_cell.length_b   1.000
_cell.length_c   1.000
_cell.angle_alpha   90.00
_cell.angle_beta   90.00
_cell.angle_gamma   90.00
#
_symmetry.space_group_name_H-M   'P 1'
#
loop_
_entity.id
_entity.type
_entity.pdbx_description
1 polymer ?
#
loop_
_entity_poly.entity_id
_entity_poly.type
_entity_poly.pdbx_seq_one_letter_code
_entity_poly.pdbx_strand_id
1 'polypeptide(L)'
;MHALNLAKTLLYAINGGVDEKLKIQVGPKTAPLDGRRAGLRQSDGQPRITSWTGWRCSTSARWNIIHYMHDKYSYEASLMALHDRDVYRTMACGIAGLSVATDSLSAIKYARVKPSVTKTAWRWTLKSTVEYPQYGNNDERVDSIACDLVERFMKKIKALPTYRKRRPYPVDSDYHSNVVYGQKTGNTPDGRRAGTPFAAGR
;
A
#
# COMPACT_ATOMS: atom_id res chain seq x y z
N MET A 1 -7.88 -2.23 -13.75
CA MET A 1 -7.90 -2.70 -12.34
C MET A 1 -7.32 -1.60 -11.45
N HIS A 2 -8.02 -1.18 -10.39
CA HIS A 2 -7.51 -0.15 -9.47
C HIS A 2 -6.89 -0.82 -8.25
N ALA A 3 -5.55 -0.88 -8.20
CA ALA A 3 -4.81 -1.37 -7.05
C ALA A 3 -4.49 -0.24 -6.07
N LEU A 4 -4.33 -0.57 -4.78
CA LEU A 4 -3.88 0.37 -3.76
C LEU A 4 -2.36 0.28 -3.60
N ASN A 5 -1.68 1.39 -3.86
CA ASN A 5 -0.24 1.54 -3.64
C ASN A 5 0.08 1.55 -2.13
N LEU A 6 0.51 0.40 -1.60
CA LEU A 6 0.86 0.25 -0.18
C LEU A 6 2.15 0.96 0.19
N ALA A 7 3.17 0.90 -0.67
CA ALA A 7 4.44 1.59 -0.46
C ALA A 7 4.24 3.09 -0.24
N LYS A 8 3.39 3.72 -1.04
CA LYS A 8 3.06 5.14 -0.88
C LYS A 8 2.19 5.43 0.33
N THR A 9 1.32 4.50 0.70
CA THR A 9 0.53 4.60 1.94
C THR A 9 1.45 4.60 3.17
N LEU A 10 2.52 3.80 3.17
CA LEU A 10 3.56 3.83 4.18
C LEU A 10 4.25 5.20 4.25
N LEU A 11 4.64 5.77 3.10
CA LEU A 11 5.24 7.11 3.05
C LEU A 11 4.31 8.19 3.62
N TYR A 12 3.00 8.11 3.34
CA TYR A 12 2.03 9.03 3.93
C TYR A 12 1.93 8.86 5.45
N ALA A 13 1.98 7.62 5.94
CA ALA A 13 1.99 7.35 7.38
C ALA A 13 3.20 8.00 8.08
N ILE A 14 4.34 8.03 7.40
CA ILE A 14 5.57 8.61 7.93
C ILE A 14 5.56 10.14 7.79
N ASN A 15 5.08 10.68 6.66
CA ASN A 15 5.12 12.12 6.35
C ASN A 15 3.89 12.90 6.85
N GLY A 16 3.03 12.31 7.68
CA GLY A 16 1.85 12.98 8.20
C GLY A 16 0.76 13.24 7.15
N GLY A 17 0.74 12.45 6.08
CA GLY A 17 -0.23 12.54 4.98
C GLY A 17 0.15 13.46 3.84
N VAL A 18 1.33 14.07 3.90
CA VAL A 18 1.88 14.91 2.83
C VAL A 18 2.57 14.03 1.79
N ASP A 19 2.28 14.30 0.52
CA ASP A 19 2.90 13.62 -0.60
C ASP A 19 4.38 13.99 -0.75
N GLU A 20 5.24 12.98 -0.82
CA GLU A 20 6.68 13.17 -0.85
C GLU A 20 7.19 13.79 -2.15
N LYS A 21 6.45 13.68 -3.27
CA LYS A 21 6.83 14.27 -4.56
C LYS A 21 6.12 15.61 -4.79
N LEU A 22 4.81 15.64 -4.61
CA LEU A 22 3.97 16.81 -4.91
C LEU A 22 3.95 17.85 -3.79
N LYS A 23 4.36 17.48 -2.56
CA LYS A 23 4.38 18.37 -1.38
C LYS A 23 3.00 18.90 -0.97
N ILE A 24 1.94 18.22 -1.37
CA ILE A 24 0.55 18.55 -1.01
C ILE A 24 0.01 17.59 0.03
N GLN A 25 -0.95 18.04 0.85
CA GLN A 25 -1.66 17.18 1.79
C GLN A 25 -2.65 16.29 1.00
N VAL A 26 -2.45 14.97 1.03
CA VAL A 26 -3.31 14.01 0.31
C VAL A 26 -4.18 13.23 1.29
N GLY A 27 -3.60 12.71 2.37
CA GLY A 27 -4.36 12.02 3.41
C GLY A 27 -4.63 12.90 4.64
N PRO A 28 -5.19 12.32 5.72
CA PRO A 28 -5.50 13.05 6.93
C PRO A 28 -4.25 13.68 7.53
N LYS A 29 -4.35 14.94 7.93
CA LYS A 29 -3.24 15.67 8.54
C LYS A 29 -2.92 15.04 9.88
N THR A 30 -1.72 14.48 10.00
CA THR A 30 -1.19 13.92 11.25
C THR A 30 0.22 14.44 11.48
N ALA A 31 0.70 14.44 12.72
CA ALA A 31 2.08 14.83 12.99
C ALA A 31 3.04 13.88 12.25
N PRO A 32 3.99 14.37 11.43
CA PRO A 32 5.00 13.52 10.80
C PRO A 32 5.80 12.75 11.86
N LEU A 33 6.31 11.58 11.50
CA LEU A 33 7.24 10.86 12.37
C LEU A 33 8.56 11.64 12.44
N ASP A 34 8.97 12.00 13.66
CA ASP A 34 10.25 12.67 13.88
C ASP A 34 11.42 11.68 13.79
N GLY A 35 11.79 11.33 12.56
CA GLY A 35 12.95 10.48 12.30
C GLY A 35 14.30 11.19 12.46
N ARG A 36 14.35 12.48 12.82
CA ARG A 36 15.59 13.27 12.87
C ARG A 36 16.46 12.94 14.08
N ARG A 37 15.88 12.53 15.21
CA ARG A 37 16.64 12.32 16.46
C ARG A 37 17.13 10.89 16.72
N ALA A 38 16.46 9.84 16.23
CA ALA A 38 16.85 8.46 16.58
C ALA A 38 16.66 7.38 15.49
N GLY A 39 16.25 7.75 14.26
CA GLY A 39 15.80 6.78 13.26
C GLY A 39 14.38 6.29 13.55
N LEU A 40 13.71 5.75 12.54
CA LEU A 40 12.37 5.17 12.70
C LEU A 40 12.48 3.89 13.54
N ARG A 41 11.72 3.78 14.63
CA ARG A 41 11.54 2.52 15.36
C ARG A 41 10.22 1.88 14.97
N GLN A 42 10.19 0.54 14.99
CA GLN A 42 8.98 -0.22 14.67
C GLN A 42 7.79 0.14 15.60
N SER A 43 8.07 0.40 16.88
CA SER A 43 7.08 0.83 17.89
C SER A 43 6.34 2.13 17.50
N ASP A 44 7.03 3.04 16.80
CA ASP A 44 6.50 4.35 16.47
C ASP A 44 5.65 4.31 15.18
N GLY A 45 5.91 3.31 14.33
CA GLY A 45 5.29 3.15 13.02
C GLY A 45 4.02 2.31 13.02
N GLN A 46 3.96 1.20 13.77
CA GLN A 46 2.88 0.20 13.66
C GLN A 46 1.45 0.77 13.88
N PRO A 47 1.19 1.64 14.87
CA PRO A 47 -0.14 2.22 15.08
C PRO A 47 -0.54 3.17 13.95
N ARG A 48 0.44 3.91 13.41
CA ARG A 48 0.22 4.84 12.29
C ARG A 48 -0.01 4.10 10.99
N ILE A 49 0.78 3.09 10.69
CA ILE A 49 0.55 2.24 9.51
C ILE A 49 -0.86 1.65 9.57
N THR A 50 -1.29 1.19 10.75
CA THR A 50 -2.65 0.65 10.94
C THR A 50 -3.75 1.70 10.73
N SER A 51 -3.58 2.94 11.21
CA SER A 51 -4.56 4.01 10.99
C SER A 51 -4.62 4.44 9.52
N TRP A 52 -3.46 4.51 8.87
CA TRP A 52 -3.32 4.89 7.46
C TRP A 52 -3.86 3.84 6.49
N THR A 53 -3.69 2.55 6.78
CA THR A 53 -4.38 1.48 6.04
C THR A 53 -5.89 1.60 6.20
N GLY A 54 -6.39 2.06 7.36
CA GLY A 54 -7.81 2.35 7.58
C GLY A 54 -8.35 3.45 6.67
N TRP A 55 -7.66 4.59 6.64
CA TRP A 55 -8.02 5.68 5.72
C TRP A 55 -7.89 5.27 4.26
N ARG A 56 -6.86 4.52 3.89
CA ARG A 56 -6.70 4.04 2.52
C ARG A 56 -7.85 3.10 2.13
N CYS A 57 -8.27 2.21 3.03
CA CYS A 57 -9.43 1.34 2.80
C CYS A 57 -10.74 2.13 2.67
N SER A 58 -10.94 3.23 3.40
CA SER A 58 -12.18 4.02 3.23
C SER A 58 -12.28 4.65 1.84
N THR A 59 -11.14 4.98 1.20
CA THR A 59 -11.13 5.42 -0.20
C THR A 59 -11.53 4.32 -1.21
N SER A 60 -11.56 3.04 -0.78
CA SER A 60 -12.07 1.91 -1.57
C SER A 60 -13.58 1.98 -1.81
N ALA A 61 -14.32 2.89 -1.17
CA ALA A 61 -15.70 3.22 -1.53
C ALA A 61 -15.85 3.59 -3.02
N ARG A 62 -14.77 4.05 -3.67
CA ARG A 62 -14.71 4.24 -5.13
C ARG A 62 -15.13 2.99 -5.90
N TRP A 63 -14.78 1.78 -5.44
CA TRP A 63 -15.16 0.55 -6.13
C TRP A 63 -16.67 0.32 -6.16
N ASN A 64 -17.38 0.72 -5.09
CA ASN A 64 -18.84 0.67 -5.06
C ASN A 64 -19.44 1.57 -6.14
N ILE A 65 -18.92 2.79 -6.28
CA ILE A 65 -19.38 3.74 -7.30
C ILE A 65 -19.10 3.21 -8.70
N ILE A 66 -17.88 2.71 -8.96
CA ILE A 66 -17.51 2.17 -10.27
C ILE A 66 -18.45 1.03 -10.66
N HIS A 67 -18.63 0.05 -9.79
CA HIS A 67 -19.47 -1.11 -10.12
C HIS A 67 -20.95 -0.77 -10.20
N TYR A 68 -21.44 0.18 -9.39
CA TYR A 68 -22.80 0.70 -9.54
C TYR A 68 -23.00 1.35 -10.91
N MET A 69 -22.06 2.21 -11.33
CA MET A 69 -22.16 2.88 -12.63
C MET A 69 -21.95 1.91 -13.80
N HIS A 70 -21.08 0.90 -13.64
CA HIS A 70 -20.87 -0.13 -14.66
C HIS A 70 -22.12 -0.98 -14.86
N ASP A 71 -22.70 -1.51 -13.77
CA ASP A 71 -23.96 -2.27 -13.84
C ASP A 71 -25.10 -1.41 -14.43
N LYS A 72 -25.10 -0.09 -14.21
CA LYS A 72 -26.16 0.81 -14.71
C LYS A 72 -26.00 1.21 -16.18
N TYR A 73 -24.79 1.55 -16.60
CA TYR A 73 -24.53 2.19 -17.90
C TYR A 73 -23.83 1.28 -18.91
N SER A 74 -23.23 0.17 -18.47
CA SER A 74 -22.48 -0.75 -19.32
C SER A 74 -22.62 -2.19 -18.80
N TYR A 75 -23.87 -2.62 -18.60
CA TYR A 75 -24.15 -3.98 -18.18
C TYR A 75 -23.73 -4.97 -19.28
N GLU A 76 -22.88 -5.94 -18.93
CA GLU A 76 -22.31 -6.92 -19.85
C GLU A 76 -23.30 -8.03 -20.23
N ALA A 77 -24.44 -7.64 -20.81
CA ALA A 77 -25.59 -8.52 -21.05
C ALA A 77 -25.23 -9.81 -21.82
N SER A 78 -24.38 -9.72 -22.86
CA SER A 78 -23.98 -10.90 -23.64
C SER A 78 -23.19 -11.91 -22.83
N LEU A 79 -22.32 -11.46 -21.92
CA LEU A 79 -21.56 -12.34 -21.02
C LEU A 79 -22.46 -12.88 -19.91
N MET A 80 -23.33 -12.03 -19.35
CA MET A 80 -24.23 -12.40 -18.26
C MET A 80 -25.34 -13.36 -18.71
N ALA A 81 -25.73 -13.34 -19.99
CA ALA A 81 -26.69 -14.28 -20.57
C ALA A 81 -26.17 -15.74 -20.58
N LEU A 82 -24.86 -15.92 -20.47
CA LEU A 82 -24.19 -17.23 -20.43
C LEU A 82 -23.89 -17.71 -19.00
N HIS A 83 -24.42 -17.02 -17.99
CA HIS A 83 -24.31 -17.41 -16.59
C HIS A 83 -25.66 -17.86 -16.05
N ASP A 84 -25.62 -18.64 -14.96
CA ASP A 84 -26.81 -18.90 -14.15
C ASP A 84 -27.46 -17.59 -13.67
N ARG A 85 -28.76 -17.67 -13.36
CA ARG A 85 -29.55 -16.53 -12.87
C ARG A 85 -28.85 -15.76 -11.74
N ASP A 86 -28.33 -16.50 -10.75
CA ASP A 86 -27.73 -15.94 -9.54
C ASP A 86 -26.20 -16.07 -9.55
N VAL A 87 -25.53 -15.06 -10.10
CA VAL A 87 -24.07 -15.03 -10.14
C VAL A 87 -23.48 -14.58 -8.80
N TYR A 88 -22.63 -15.42 -8.22
CA TYR A 88 -21.80 -15.07 -7.07
C TYR A 88 -20.77 -14.00 -7.45
N ARG A 89 -20.71 -12.91 -6.69
CA ARG A 89 -19.85 -11.76 -7.01
C ARG A 89 -18.85 -11.49 -5.89
N THR A 90 -17.60 -11.32 -6.28
CA THR A 90 -16.52 -10.88 -5.41
C THR A 90 -16.14 -9.44 -5.72
N MET A 91 -15.51 -8.77 -4.76
CA MET A 91 -14.90 -7.45 -4.93
C MET A 91 -13.38 -7.66 -4.91
N ALA A 92 -12.76 -7.69 -6.09
CA ALA A 92 -11.32 -7.85 -6.23
C ALA A 92 -10.61 -6.59 -5.73
N CYS A 93 -9.89 -6.71 -4.62
CA CYS A 93 -9.22 -5.62 -3.92
C CYS A 93 -7.74 -5.66 -4.28
N GLY A 94 -7.36 -4.94 -5.32
CA GLY A 94 -5.98 -4.89 -5.81
C GLY A 94 -5.04 -4.25 -4.79
N ILE A 95 -3.90 -4.88 -4.54
CA ILE A 95 -2.77 -4.36 -3.77
C ILE A 95 -1.59 -4.22 -4.73
N ALA A 96 -0.80 -3.16 -4.57
CA ALA A 96 0.43 -2.96 -5.33
C ALA A 96 1.58 -2.53 -4.43
N GLY A 97 2.78 -3.05 -4.72
CA GLY A 97 4.01 -2.75 -3.97
C GLY A 97 4.02 -3.36 -2.57
N LEU A 98 3.53 -4.61 -2.43
CA LEU A 98 3.56 -5.36 -1.18
C LEU A 98 5.00 -5.57 -0.69
N SER A 99 5.87 -6.16 -1.51
CA SER A 99 7.31 -6.35 -1.22
C SER A 99 7.99 -5.07 -0.77
N VAL A 100 7.81 -3.97 -1.51
CA VAL A 100 8.40 -2.66 -1.15
C VAL A 100 7.94 -2.18 0.23
N ALA A 101 6.66 -2.36 0.56
CA ALA A 101 6.15 -2.01 1.89
C ALA A 101 6.71 -2.95 2.97
N THR A 102 6.73 -4.25 2.70
CA THR A 102 7.27 -5.27 3.60
C THR A 102 8.74 -5.05 3.91
N ASP A 103 9.59 -4.90 2.88
CA ASP A 103 11.02 -4.65 3.00
C ASP A 103 11.30 -3.33 3.69
N SER A 104 10.47 -2.31 3.44
CA SER A 104 10.58 -1.03 4.13
C SER A 104 10.35 -1.17 5.64
N LEU A 105 9.38 -1.98 6.04
CA LEU A 105 9.13 -2.28 7.46
C LEU A 105 10.21 -3.16 8.07
N SER A 106 10.71 -4.13 7.31
CA SER A 106 11.87 -4.94 7.70
C SER A 106 13.10 -4.08 7.93
N ALA A 107 13.42 -3.16 7.01
CA ALA A 107 14.50 -2.20 7.14
C ALA A 107 14.33 -1.30 8.37
N ILE A 108 13.12 -0.81 8.64
CA ILE A 108 12.83 -0.01 9.84
C ILE A 108 13.01 -0.83 11.14
N LYS A 109 12.72 -2.13 11.09
CA LYS A 109 12.79 -3.02 12.26
C LYS A 109 14.21 -3.52 12.55
N TYR A 110 14.95 -3.90 11.52
CA TYR A 110 16.24 -4.59 11.63
C TYR A 110 17.45 -3.71 11.30
N ALA A 111 17.26 -2.57 10.62
CA ALA A 111 18.32 -1.65 10.24
C ALA A 111 18.09 -0.23 10.79
N ARG A 112 19.10 0.64 10.63
CA ARG A 112 18.98 2.07 10.97
C ARG A 112 18.57 2.86 9.74
N VAL A 113 17.27 3.13 9.62
CA VAL A 113 16.71 4.01 8.59
C VAL A 113 16.60 5.43 9.11
N LYS A 114 17.16 6.40 8.38
CA LYS A 114 17.02 7.83 8.71
C LYS A 114 16.45 8.61 7.53
N PRO A 115 15.55 9.58 7.79
CA PRO A 115 15.19 10.56 6.78
C PRO A 115 16.40 11.47 6.54
N SER A 116 16.80 11.60 5.28
CA SER A 116 17.67 12.66 4.79
C SER A 116 16.79 13.77 4.20
N VAL A 117 16.69 14.88 4.91
CA VAL A 117 16.03 16.09 4.41
C VAL A 117 17.10 16.96 3.77
N THR A 118 17.07 17.11 2.45
CA THR A 118 17.86 18.10 1.72
C THR A 118 17.01 19.34 1.48
N LYS A 119 17.63 20.50 1.19
CA LYS A 119 16.94 21.77 0.87
C LYS A 119 15.83 21.64 -0.18
N THR A 120 15.93 20.67 -1.09
CA THR A 120 15.03 20.49 -2.24
C THR A 120 14.26 19.16 -2.23
N ALA A 121 14.59 18.22 -1.35
CA ALA A 121 14.00 16.88 -1.39
C ALA A 121 13.93 16.19 -0.03
N TRP A 122 12.83 15.47 0.19
CA TRP A 122 12.72 14.49 1.28
C TRP A 122 13.20 13.15 0.73
N ARG A 123 14.22 12.57 1.34
CA ARG A 123 14.78 11.27 0.95
C ARG A 123 14.82 10.37 2.18
N TRP A 124 14.51 9.10 2.00
CA TRP A 124 14.84 8.08 2.99
C TRP A 124 16.20 7.52 2.64
N THR A 125 17.09 7.43 3.63
CA THR A 125 18.43 6.89 3.45
C THR A 125 18.64 5.79 4.47
N LEU A 126 18.94 4.60 3.98
CA LEU A 126 19.45 3.52 4.80
C LEU A 126 20.89 3.91 5.21
N LYS A 127 21.16 4.04 6.51
CA LYS A 127 22.51 4.34 7.02
C LYS A 127 23.18 3.10 7.63
N SER A 128 22.63 1.91 7.44
CA SER A 128 23.16 0.73 8.12
C SER A 128 24.40 0.17 7.41
N THR A 129 25.35 -0.25 8.23
CA THR A 129 26.44 -1.19 7.91
C THR A 129 25.98 -2.66 8.00
N VAL A 130 24.68 -2.91 8.28
CA VAL A 130 24.10 -4.24 8.51
C VAL A 130 22.96 -4.47 7.52
N GLU A 131 22.95 -5.64 6.89
CA GLU A 131 21.88 -6.13 6.02
C GLU A 131 20.58 -6.36 6.81
N TYR A 132 19.42 -6.21 6.17
CA TYR A 132 18.11 -6.51 6.74
C TYR A 132 17.42 -7.63 5.94
N PRO A 133 16.54 -8.44 6.55
CA PRO A 133 15.83 -9.50 5.84
C PRO A 133 14.93 -8.95 4.73
N GLN A 134 15.03 -9.49 3.52
CA GLN A 134 14.22 -9.09 2.37
C GLN A 134 13.20 -10.18 2.02
N TYR A 135 11.99 -9.76 1.67
CA TYR A 135 10.86 -10.61 1.35
C TYR A 135 11.14 -11.49 0.12
N GLY A 136 10.62 -12.72 0.14
CA GLY A 136 10.80 -13.68 -0.96
C GLY A 136 12.06 -14.53 -0.87
N ASN A 137 12.77 -14.49 0.27
CA ASN A 137 13.95 -15.32 0.55
C ASN A 137 13.68 -16.43 1.59
N ASN A 138 12.40 -16.76 1.86
CA ASN A 138 11.99 -17.75 2.85
C ASN A 138 12.52 -17.42 4.27
N ASP A 139 12.43 -16.14 4.64
CA ASP A 139 12.82 -15.66 5.96
C ASP A 139 11.58 -15.20 6.71
N GLU A 140 11.17 -16.01 7.68
CA GLU A 140 9.96 -15.81 8.49
C GLU A 140 9.88 -14.41 9.11
N ARG A 141 11.03 -13.77 9.39
CA ARG A 141 11.09 -12.43 10.00
C ARG A 141 10.47 -11.34 9.14
N VAL A 142 10.52 -11.50 7.82
CA VAL A 142 10.00 -10.55 6.83
C VAL A 142 8.74 -11.10 6.15
N ASP A 143 8.66 -12.41 5.95
CA ASP A 143 7.47 -13.05 5.36
C ASP A 143 6.25 -12.88 6.29
N SER A 144 6.43 -12.99 7.61
CA SER A 144 5.37 -12.69 8.59
C SER A 144 4.88 -11.23 8.55
N ILE A 145 5.74 -10.29 8.17
CA ILE A 145 5.36 -8.88 7.99
C ILE A 145 4.44 -8.74 6.77
N ALA A 146 4.73 -9.43 5.67
CA ALA A 146 3.88 -9.43 4.47
C ALA A 146 2.50 -10.02 4.77
N CYS A 147 2.44 -11.16 5.47
CA CYS A 147 1.19 -11.78 5.90
C CYS A 147 0.37 -10.83 6.79
N ASP A 148 0.97 -10.23 7.82
CA ASP A 148 0.30 -9.30 8.73
C ASP A 148 -0.25 -8.06 7.98
N LEU A 149 0.49 -7.54 6.99
CA LEU A 149 0.03 -6.42 6.15
C LEU A 149 -1.24 -6.78 5.36
N VAL A 150 -1.23 -7.93 4.67
CA VAL A 150 -2.36 -8.40 3.86
C VAL A 150 -3.56 -8.70 4.75
N GLU A 151 -3.36 -9.37 5.89
CA GLU A 151 -4.43 -9.70 6.84
C GLU A 151 -5.08 -8.45 7.43
N ARG A 152 -4.28 -7.48 7.89
CA ARG A 152 -4.80 -6.22 8.44
C ARG A 152 -5.57 -5.42 7.40
N PHE A 153 -5.05 -5.37 6.18
CA PHE A 153 -5.71 -4.71 5.06
C PHE A 153 -7.06 -5.37 4.76
N MET A 154 -7.08 -6.69 4.64
CA MET A 154 -8.32 -7.42 4.35
C MET A 154 -9.33 -7.35 5.49
N LYS A 155 -8.88 -7.36 6.74
CA LYS A 155 -9.77 -7.16 7.91
C LYS A 155 -10.49 -5.82 7.83
N LYS A 156 -9.80 -4.76 7.41
CA LYS A 156 -10.39 -3.42 7.24
C LYS A 156 -11.35 -3.37 6.05
N ILE A 157 -10.99 -3.95 4.90
CA ILE A 157 -11.89 -3.96 3.73
C ILE A 157 -13.16 -4.77 4.00
N LYS A 158 -13.05 -5.93 4.65
CA LYS A 158 -14.21 -6.79 4.99
C LYS A 158 -15.23 -6.08 5.88
N ALA A 159 -14.82 -5.08 6.65
CA ALA A 159 -15.71 -4.27 7.49
C ALA A 159 -16.47 -3.19 6.70
N LEU A 160 -16.10 -2.91 5.45
CA LEU A 160 -16.73 -1.87 4.64
C LEU A 160 -17.95 -2.42 3.88
N PRO A 161 -19.04 -1.65 3.76
CA PRO A 161 -20.16 -2.04 2.95
C PRO A 161 -19.78 -2.08 1.46
N THR A 162 -20.19 -3.13 0.77
CA THR A 162 -19.93 -3.33 -0.67
C THR A 162 -21.21 -3.28 -1.47
N TYR A 163 -21.16 -2.64 -2.65
CA TYR A 163 -22.26 -2.66 -3.62
C TYR A 163 -22.67 -4.11 -3.95
N ARG A 164 -23.98 -4.41 -3.93
CA ARG A 164 -24.56 -5.76 -4.12
C ARG A 164 -23.98 -6.84 -3.19
N LYS A 165 -23.54 -6.48 -1.97
CA LYS A 165 -23.00 -7.42 -0.97
C LYS A 165 -21.86 -8.31 -1.50
N ARG A 166 -21.06 -7.81 -2.44
CA ARG A 166 -19.92 -8.54 -3.03
C ARG A 166 -18.89 -8.89 -1.97
N ARG A 167 -18.43 -10.15 -1.92
CA ARG A 167 -17.42 -10.58 -0.93
C ARG A 167 -16.04 -10.01 -1.29
N PRO A 168 -15.38 -9.22 -0.43
CA PRO A 168 -14.03 -8.74 -0.70
C PRO A 168 -12.99 -9.85 -0.74
N TYR A 169 -12.08 -9.78 -1.71
CA TYR A 169 -10.98 -10.72 -1.89
C TYR A 169 -9.70 -9.97 -2.28
N PRO A 170 -8.54 -10.21 -1.63
CA PRO A 170 -7.29 -9.54 -2.01
C PRO A 170 -6.81 -10.06 -3.35
N VAL A 171 -6.32 -9.18 -4.20
CA VAL A 171 -5.59 -9.60 -5.40
C VAL A 171 -4.27 -8.85 -5.41
N ASP A 172 -3.17 -9.58 -5.49
CA ASP A 172 -1.90 -8.97 -5.84
C ASP A 172 -1.95 -8.62 -7.34
N SER A 173 -1.91 -7.33 -7.65
CA SER A 173 -2.22 -6.82 -8.98
C SER A 173 -1.21 -5.77 -9.41
N ASP A 174 -0.08 -6.24 -9.91
CA ASP A 174 1.04 -5.39 -10.28
C ASP A 174 1.23 -5.14 -11.79
N TYR A 175 0.50 -5.84 -12.67
CA TYR A 175 0.59 -5.78 -14.16
C TYR A 175 1.47 -4.64 -14.73
N HIS A 176 0.87 -3.45 -14.97
CA HIS A 176 1.60 -2.22 -15.33
C HIS A 176 1.56 -1.19 -14.21
N SER A 177 0.82 -1.46 -13.14
CA SER A 177 0.70 -0.60 -11.96
C SER A 177 2.03 -0.48 -11.23
N ASN A 178 2.87 -1.51 -11.22
CA ASN A 178 4.19 -1.49 -10.61
C ASN A 178 5.10 -0.38 -11.17
N VAL A 179 5.10 -0.17 -12.50
CA VAL A 179 5.87 0.88 -13.17
C VAL A 179 5.25 2.25 -12.89
N VAL A 180 3.94 2.40 -13.09
CA VAL A 180 3.25 3.69 -12.92
C VAL A 180 3.31 4.16 -11.47
N TYR A 181 3.12 3.26 -10.51
CA TYR A 181 3.25 3.58 -9.09
C TYR A 181 4.71 3.80 -8.69
N GLY A 182 5.63 2.99 -9.20
CA GLY A 182 7.07 3.19 -9.00
C GLY A 182 7.53 4.59 -9.41
N GLN A 183 7.14 5.02 -10.61
CA GLN A 183 7.39 6.38 -11.13
C GLN A 183 6.82 7.48 -10.23
N LYS A 184 5.63 7.26 -9.66
CA LYS A 184 4.90 8.22 -8.80
C LYS A 184 5.24 8.12 -7.31
N THR A 185 6.20 7.27 -6.94
CA THR A 185 6.61 7.04 -5.55
C THR A 185 8.08 7.44 -5.36
N GLY A 186 8.34 8.26 -4.34
CA GLY A 186 9.67 8.70 -3.94
C GLY A 186 10.53 7.59 -3.34
N ASN A 187 11.70 7.94 -2.79
CA ASN A 187 12.56 6.97 -2.13
C ASN A 187 11.82 6.31 -0.96
N THR A 188 11.98 5.00 -0.78
CA THR A 188 11.33 4.23 0.29
C THR A 188 12.35 3.72 1.32
N PRO A 189 11.92 3.41 2.55
CA PRO A 189 12.81 2.95 3.63
C PRO A 189 13.66 1.72 3.33
N ASP A 190 13.19 0.83 2.44
CA ASP A 190 13.93 -0.33 1.90
C ASP A 190 15.19 0.05 1.09
N GLY A 191 15.34 1.33 0.73
CA GLY A 191 16.45 1.81 -0.11
C GLY A 191 16.12 1.87 -1.60
N ARG A 192 14.90 1.47 -2.01
CA ARG A 192 14.44 1.61 -3.38
C ARG A 192 14.39 3.09 -3.77
N ARG A 193 14.98 3.40 -4.93
CA ARG A 193 15.12 4.76 -5.43
C ARG A 193 13.81 5.29 -5.98
N ALA A 194 13.62 6.60 -5.86
CA ALA A 194 12.49 7.31 -6.43
C ALA A 194 12.37 7.03 -7.93
N GLY A 195 11.16 6.71 -8.39
CA GLY A 195 10.89 6.48 -9.80
C GLY A 195 11.16 5.05 -10.31
N THR A 196 11.90 4.23 -9.56
CA THR A 196 12.13 2.82 -9.93
C THR A 196 10.80 2.04 -9.94
N PRO A 197 10.56 1.09 -10.84
CA PRO A 197 9.38 0.22 -10.74
C PRO A 197 9.30 -0.53 -9.40
N PHE A 198 8.10 -0.88 -8.95
CA PHE A 198 7.95 -1.89 -7.90
C PHE A 198 8.25 -3.28 -8.47
N ALA A 199 8.61 -4.22 -7.58
CA ALA A 199 8.65 -5.63 -7.97
C ALA A 199 7.28 -6.06 -8.48
N ALA A 200 7.24 -6.93 -9.50
CA ALA A 200 6.00 -7.40 -10.09
C ALA A 200 5.56 -8.69 -9.40
N GLY A 201 4.45 -8.66 -8.67
CA GLY A 201 3.76 -9.88 -8.19
C GLY A 201 4.64 -10.79 -7.32
N ARG A 202 5.58 -10.20 -6.58
CA ARG A 202 6.42 -10.87 -5.59
C ARG A 202 6.26 -10.22 -4.25
#